data_AF-A0A924W918-F1
#
_entry.id   AF-A0A924W918-F1
#
_cell.length_a   1.000
_cell.length_b   1.000
_cell.length_c   1.000
_cell.angle_alpha   90.00
_cell.angle_beta   90.00
_cell.angle_gamma   90.00
#
_symmetry.space_group_name_H-M   'P 1'
#
loop_
_entity.id
_entity.type
_entity.pdbx_description
1 polymer ?
#
loop_
_entity_poly.entity_id
_entity_poly.type
_entity_poly.pdbx_seq_one_letter_code
_entity_poly.pdbx_strand_id
1 'polypeptide(L)'
;MRADNKKADPLASLPDVHPSRIPTHIAIIMDGNGRWAQERGFPRVFGHRNGAASVRSVLNESQRLGVQVLTLYSFSMENWKRPADEIKSLMYMYGMYLEGERDALVRENLRFRQIGRREGLPQEVLDAADRLTEATAGNTGPMLCIAVNYGSRAEITDSVKAIASKVKEGAIAPEDITESMIASHLYTTGLPDPDLLIRTAGEMRVSNYLLWQISYAELHVTSTLWPDFGVPELHAAIRDFAGRKRRFGGLTTV
;
A
#
# COMPACT_ATOMS: atom_id res chain seq x y z
N MET A 1 8.26 -12.37 -13.20
CA MET A 1 9.10 -13.20 -12.31
C MET A 1 8.78 -12.79 -10.87
N ARG A 2 8.50 -13.74 -9.96
CA ARG A 2 8.30 -13.40 -8.53
C ARG A 2 9.63 -12.86 -7.96
N ALA A 3 9.55 -11.93 -7.01
CA ALA A 3 10.72 -11.38 -6.32
C ALA A 3 11.46 -12.49 -5.56
N ASP A 4 12.78 -12.33 -5.40
CA ASP A 4 13.61 -13.29 -4.65
C ASP A 4 13.34 -13.13 -3.15
N ASN A 5 12.52 -14.02 -2.59
CA ASN A 5 12.20 -14.04 -1.18
C ASN A 5 12.56 -15.39 -0.57
N LYS A 6 13.86 -15.60 -0.33
CA LYS A 6 14.42 -16.82 0.28
C LYS A 6 13.90 -17.10 1.70
N LYS A 7 13.30 -16.10 2.35
CA LYS A 7 12.74 -16.22 3.71
C LYS A 7 11.25 -16.61 3.71
N ALA A 8 10.62 -16.73 2.53
CA ALA A 8 9.22 -17.11 2.45
C ALA A 8 9.05 -18.59 2.82
N ASP A 9 8.33 -18.83 3.92
CA ASP A 9 7.83 -20.14 4.33
C ASP A 9 6.38 -19.99 4.83
N PRO A 10 5.42 -19.86 3.89
CA PRO A 10 4.03 -19.65 4.26
C PRO A 10 3.44 -20.81 5.06
N LEU A 11 3.98 -22.04 4.93
CA LEU A 11 3.46 -23.20 5.65
C LEU A 11 3.89 -23.21 7.12
N ALA A 12 5.03 -22.59 7.47
CA ALA A 12 5.42 -22.40 8.86
C ALA A 12 4.53 -21.38 9.59
N SER A 13 4.10 -20.32 8.89
CA SER A 13 3.25 -19.26 9.47
C SER A 13 1.75 -19.57 9.39
N LEU A 14 1.29 -20.15 8.28
CA LEU A 14 -0.11 -20.30 7.93
C LEU A 14 -0.37 -21.68 7.26
N PRO A 15 -0.21 -22.79 8.01
CA PRO A 15 -0.22 -24.15 7.45
C PRO A 15 -1.55 -24.57 6.82
N ASP A 16 -2.66 -23.90 7.19
CA ASP A 16 -4.00 -24.19 6.69
C ASP A 16 -4.32 -23.50 5.35
N VAL A 17 -3.41 -22.67 4.81
CA VAL A 17 -3.57 -21.99 3.52
C VAL A 17 -2.52 -22.48 2.54
N HIS A 18 -2.97 -23.04 1.41
CA HIS A 18 -2.05 -23.47 0.36
C HIS A 18 -1.24 -22.27 -0.19
N PRO A 19 0.10 -22.39 -0.42
CA PRO A 19 0.94 -21.26 -0.83
C PRO A 19 0.50 -20.54 -2.12
N SER A 20 -0.19 -21.23 -3.04
CA SER A 20 -0.76 -20.61 -4.26
C SER A 20 -1.96 -19.69 -3.98
N ARG A 21 -2.52 -19.73 -2.77
CA ARG A 21 -3.65 -18.92 -2.31
C ARG A 21 -3.20 -17.74 -1.45
N ILE A 22 -1.90 -17.54 -1.25
CA ILE A 22 -1.38 -16.29 -0.67
C ILE A 22 -1.49 -15.19 -1.73
N PRO A 23 -2.06 -14.01 -1.39
CA PRO A 23 -2.12 -12.88 -2.32
C PRO A 23 -0.72 -12.42 -2.71
N THR A 24 -0.53 -12.14 -4.00
CA THR A 24 0.71 -11.57 -4.52
C THR A 24 0.87 -10.13 -4.06
N HIS A 25 -0.22 -9.37 -4.07
CA HIS A 25 -0.24 -7.98 -3.63
C HIS A 25 -1.37 -7.73 -2.63
N ILE A 26 -1.02 -7.26 -1.43
CA ILE A 26 -1.95 -6.79 -0.41
C ILE A 26 -1.91 -5.26 -0.36
N ALA A 27 -3.07 -4.62 -0.46
CA ALA A 27 -3.23 -3.20 -0.20
C ALA A 27 -3.97 -3.00 1.14
N ILE A 28 -3.56 -2.04 1.97
CA ILE A 28 -4.16 -1.83 3.30
C ILE A 28 -4.50 -0.35 3.53
N ILE A 29 -5.77 -0.10 3.90
CA ILE A 29 -6.24 1.18 4.43
C ILE A 29 -6.14 1.13 5.96
N MET A 30 -5.13 1.80 6.50
CA MET A 30 -4.73 1.79 7.92
C MET A 30 -5.59 2.75 8.78
N ASP A 31 -6.90 2.53 8.80
CA ASP A 31 -7.86 3.36 9.54
C ASP A 31 -7.90 3.01 11.04
N GLY A 32 -8.39 3.94 11.87
CA GLY A 32 -8.62 3.72 13.30
C GLY A 32 -7.55 4.27 14.24
N ASN A 33 -6.41 4.76 13.74
CA ASN A 33 -5.34 5.34 14.57
C ASN A 33 -5.84 6.39 15.58
N GLY A 34 -6.58 7.40 15.10
CA GLY A 34 -7.09 8.47 15.96
C GLY A 34 -8.15 7.98 16.96
N ARG A 35 -9.03 7.07 16.54
CA ARG A 35 -10.05 6.45 17.42
C ARG A 35 -9.40 5.67 18.55
N TRP A 36 -8.41 4.84 18.21
CA TRP A 36 -7.68 4.02 19.16
C TRP A 36 -7.05 4.83 20.29
N ALA A 37 -6.46 5.99 19.95
CA ALA A 37 -5.89 6.89 20.94
C ALA A 37 -6.96 7.57 21.80
N GLN A 38 -8.03 8.07 21.17
CA GLN A 38 -9.12 8.77 21.86
C GLN A 38 -9.86 7.87 22.85
N GLU A 39 -10.14 6.62 22.49
CA GLU A 39 -10.75 5.61 23.37
C GLU A 39 -9.92 5.33 24.63
N ARG A 40 -8.62 5.62 24.58
CA ARG A 40 -7.65 5.43 25.67
C ARG A 40 -7.25 6.74 26.35
N GLY A 41 -7.91 7.86 26.03
CA GLY A 41 -7.63 9.17 26.62
C GLY A 41 -6.34 9.85 26.12
N PHE A 42 -5.76 9.38 25.01
CA PHE A 42 -4.52 9.94 24.44
C PHE A 42 -4.80 10.85 23.23
N PRO A 43 -3.89 11.81 22.92
CA PRO A 43 -3.94 12.58 21.68
C PRO A 43 -3.83 11.68 20.43
N ARG A 44 -4.47 12.07 19.32
CA ARG A 44 -4.52 11.29 18.06
C ARG A 44 -3.14 10.87 17.55
N VAL A 45 -2.13 11.73 17.70
CA VAL A 45 -0.72 11.46 17.35
C VAL A 45 -0.19 10.20 18.02
N PHE A 46 -0.62 9.90 19.25
CA PHE A 46 -0.22 8.70 19.97
C PHE A 46 -0.68 7.42 19.25
N GLY A 47 -1.86 7.44 18.64
CA GLY A 47 -2.36 6.34 17.82
C GLY A 47 -1.53 6.12 16.56
N HIS A 48 -1.15 7.20 15.87
CA HIS A 48 -0.28 7.13 14.69
C HIS A 48 1.10 6.53 15.01
N ARG A 49 1.68 6.88 16.18
CA ARG A 49 2.95 6.30 16.63
C ARG A 49 2.85 4.79 16.86
N ASN A 50 1.77 4.32 17.49
CA ASN A 50 1.54 2.88 17.69
C ASN A 50 1.23 2.17 16.37
N GLY A 51 0.55 2.84 15.45
CA GLY A 51 0.33 2.33 14.09
C GLY A 51 1.62 2.00 13.33
N ALA A 52 2.73 2.70 13.59
CA ALA A 52 4.02 2.37 12.96
C ALA A 52 4.55 1.00 13.40
N ALA A 53 4.27 0.56 14.64
CA ALA A 53 4.65 -0.78 15.10
C ALA A 53 3.86 -1.87 14.35
N SER A 54 2.57 -1.65 14.10
CA SER A 54 1.73 -2.54 13.29
C SER A 54 2.26 -2.68 11.87
N VAL A 55 2.73 -1.59 11.25
CA VAL A 55 3.35 -1.63 9.91
C VAL A 55 4.49 -2.64 9.88
N ARG A 56 5.42 -2.56 10.83
CA ARG A 56 6.57 -3.47 10.89
C ARG A 56 6.15 -4.92 11.09
N SER A 57 5.17 -5.17 11.97
CA SER A 57 4.64 -6.53 12.18
C SER A 57 4.02 -7.10 10.90
N VAL A 58 3.18 -6.32 10.23
CA VAL A 58 2.50 -6.73 8.99
C VAL A 58 3.50 -6.93 7.85
N LEU A 59 4.49 -6.05 7.71
CA LEU A 59 5.54 -6.16 6.69
C LEU A 59 6.36 -7.44 6.85
N ASN A 60 6.87 -7.69 8.07
CA ASN A 60 7.66 -8.88 8.36
C ASN A 60 6.87 -10.16 8.09
N GLU A 61 5.60 -10.20 8.49
CA GLU A 61 4.77 -11.38 8.27
C GLU A 61 4.38 -11.56 6.80
N SER A 62 4.08 -10.47 6.09
CA SER A 62 3.85 -10.49 4.64
C SER A 62 5.06 -11.07 3.90
N GLN A 63 6.28 -10.73 4.33
CA GLN A 63 7.50 -11.32 3.79
C GLN A 63 7.60 -12.82 4.08
N ARG A 64 7.33 -13.29 5.31
CA ARG A 64 7.34 -14.73 5.64
C ARG A 64 6.32 -15.51 4.84
N LEU A 65 5.15 -14.92 4.59
CA LEU A 65 4.08 -15.55 3.81
C LEU A 65 4.36 -15.54 2.30
N GLY A 66 5.36 -14.79 1.83
CA GLY A 66 5.71 -14.72 0.41
C GLY A 66 4.90 -13.70 -0.39
N VAL A 67 4.25 -12.74 0.27
CA VAL A 67 3.61 -11.58 -0.37
C VAL A 67 4.70 -10.77 -1.09
N GLN A 68 4.41 -10.34 -2.32
CA GLN A 68 5.40 -9.71 -3.20
C GLN A 68 5.31 -8.18 -3.15
N VAL A 69 4.12 -7.64 -2.90
CA VAL A 69 3.88 -6.21 -2.77
C VAL A 69 2.95 -5.95 -1.59
N LEU A 70 3.35 -5.04 -0.72
CA LEU A 70 2.49 -4.49 0.33
C LEU A 70 2.34 -3.00 0.09
N THR A 71 1.13 -2.55 -0.26
CA THR A 71 0.82 -1.11 -0.41
C THR A 71 0.03 -0.61 0.79
N LEU A 72 0.52 0.44 1.45
CA LEU A 72 -0.09 0.99 2.66
C LEU A 72 -0.60 2.41 2.43
N TYR A 73 -1.84 2.69 2.80
CA TYR A 73 -2.42 4.03 2.70
C TYR A 73 -2.08 4.87 3.92
N SER A 74 -1.00 5.64 3.84
CA SER A 74 -0.46 6.41 4.96
C SER A 74 -1.08 7.80 5.08
N PHE A 75 -1.17 8.55 3.96
CA PHE A 75 -1.72 9.91 3.97
C PHE A 75 -2.45 10.23 2.66
N SER A 76 -3.75 10.53 2.72
CA SER A 76 -4.54 10.89 1.54
C SER A 76 -4.49 12.38 1.23
N MET A 77 -4.79 12.77 -0.01
CA MET A 77 -4.97 14.18 -0.38
C MET A 77 -6.08 14.87 0.44
N GLU A 78 -7.14 14.15 0.81
CA GLU A 78 -8.21 14.71 1.64
C GLU A 78 -7.74 14.96 3.09
N ASN A 79 -6.62 14.38 3.53
CA ASN A 79 -6.06 14.64 4.87
C ASN A 79 -5.45 16.04 5.01
N TRP A 80 -5.21 16.77 3.93
CA TRP A 80 -4.82 18.19 4.00
C TRP A 80 -5.90 19.11 4.59
N LYS A 81 -7.14 18.62 4.74
CA LYS A 81 -8.23 19.33 5.41
C LYS A 81 -8.14 19.28 6.95
N ARG A 82 -7.19 18.53 7.50
CA ARG A 82 -6.97 18.42 8.94
C ARG A 82 -6.25 19.65 9.49
N PRO A 83 -6.24 19.86 10.83
CA PRO A 83 -5.50 20.97 11.43
C PRO A 83 -4.01 20.96 11.05
N ALA A 84 -3.44 22.14 10.80
CA ALA A 84 -2.05 22.29 10.34
C ALA A 84 -1.02 21.62 11.28
N ASP A 85 -1.23 21.71 12.59
CA ASP A 85 -0.35 21.07 13.59
C ASP A 85 -0.40 19.53 13.53
N GLU A 86 -1.57 18.96 13.23
CA GLU A 86 -1.70 17.51 13.01
C GLU A 86 -0.95 17.09 11.75
N ILE A 87 -1.10 17.86 10.65
CA ILE A 87 -0.40 17.60 9.39
C ILE A 87 1.12 17.68 9.58
N LYS A 88 1.62 18.73 10.25
CA LYS A 88 3.05 18.90 10.54
C LYS A 88 3.58 17.72 11.35
N SER A 89 2.83 17.27 12.36
CA SER A 89 3.21 16.12 13.19
C SER A 89 3.24 14.82 12.38
N LEU A 90 2.26 14.61 11.50
CA LEU A 90 2.19 13.43 10.62
C LEU A 90 3.37 13.38 9.65
N MET A 91 3.70 14.50 9.01
CA MET A 91 4.83 14.58 8.08
C MET A 91 6.17 14.37 8.80
N TYR A 92 6.34 14.95 9.99
CA TYR A 92 7.53 14.71 10.82
C TYR A 92 7.67 13.23 11.20
N MET A 93 6.60 12.59 11.68
CA MET A 93 6.61 11.16 12.02
C MET A 93 6.90 10.29 10.80
N TYR A 94 6.36 10.65 9.63
CA TYR A 94 6.63 9.92 8.39
C TYR A 94 8.09 10.02 7.98
N GLY A 95 8.70 11.21 8.01
CA GLY A 95 10.14 11.39 7.75
C GLY A 95 11.00 10.54 8.70
N MET A 96 10.70 10.59 10.00
CA MET A 96 11.39 9.78 11.01
C MET A 96 11.24 8.26 10.77
N TYR A 97 10.06 7.82 10.34
CA TYR A 97 9.82 6.42 9.99
C TYR A 97 10.70 6.00 8.80
N LEU A 98 10.73 6.78 7.72
CA LEU A 98 11.54 6.46 6.54
C LEU A 98 13.04 6.34 6.87
N GLU A 99 13.56 7.24 7.70
CA GLU A 99 14.96 7.20 8.13
C GLU A 99 15.23 5.99 9.04
N GLY A 100 14.33 5.70 9.98
CA GLY A 100 14.47 4.58 10.91
C GLY A 100 14.35 3.20 10.27
N GLU A 101 13.64 3.08 9.15
CA GLU A 101 13.44 1.81 8.42
C GLU A 101 14.56 1.50 7.42
N ARG A 102 15.38 2.47 7.02
CA ARG A 102 16.37 2.30 5.94
C ARG A 102 17.26 1.07 6.09
N ASP A 103 17.96 0.97 7.22
CA ASP A 103 18.93 -0.10 7.43
C ASP A 103 18.22 -1.46 7.57
N ALA A 104 16.98 -1.48 8.06
CA ALA A 104 16.16 -2.68 8.13
C ALA A 104 15.76 -3.13 6.72
N LEU A 105 15.22 -2.26 5.87
CA LEU A 105 14.80 -2.63 4.52
C LEU A 105 15.97 -3.12 3.65
N VAL A 106 17.14 -2.49 3.77
CA VAL A 106 18.36 -2.96 3.09
C VAL A 106 18.74 -4.36 3.57
N ARG A 107 18.84 -4.57 4.89
CA ARG A 107 19.20 -5.87 5.48
C ARG A 107 18.20 -6.98 5.12
N GLU A 108 16.91 -6.65 5.06
CA GLU A 108 15.85 -7.61 4.76
C GLU A 108 15.60 -7.81 3.25
N ASN A 109 16.42 -7.19 2.38
CA ASN A 109 16.31 -7.23 0.92
C ASN A 109 14.94 -6.73 0.40
N LEU A 110 14.36 -5.71 1.04
CA LEU A 110 13.08 -5.12 0.66
C LEU A 110 13.30 -3.90 -0.22
N ARG A 111 12.53 -3.79 -1.30
CA ARG A 111 12.48 -2.57 -2.13
C ARG A 111 11.47 -1.60 -1.55
N PHE A 112 11.76 -0.31 -1.66
CA PHE A 112 10.85 0.76 -1.26
C PHE A 112 10.31 1.54 -2.47
N ARG A 113 9.05 1.95 -2.41
CA ARG A 113 8.47 2.93 -3.32
C ARG A 113 7.49 3.83 -2.58
N GLN A 114 7.54 5.13 -2.87
CA GLN A 114 6.47 6.06 -2.52
C GLN A 114 5.56 6.29 -3.73
N ILE A 115 4.24 6.29 -3.53
CA ILE A 115 3.25 6.70 -4.53
C ILE A 115 2.40 7.88 -4.03
N GLY A 116 1.94 8.72 -4.96
CA GLY A 116 1.22 9.96 -4.66
C GLY A 116 1.97 11.19 -5.16
N ARG A 117 1.34 12.37 -5.04
CA ARG A 117 1.94 13.61 -5.53
C ARG A 117 3.08 14.07 -4.62
N ARG A 118 4.18 14.48 -5.24
CA ARG A 118 5.32 15.06 -4.53
C ARG A 118 5.07 16.51 -4.17
N GLU A 119 4.30 17.22 -4.99
CA GLU A 119 3.95 18.62 -4.75
C GLU A 119 3.17 18.79 -3.45
N GLY A 120 3.62 19.72 -2.61
CA GLY A 120 3.01 20.02 -1.31
C GLY A 120 3.58 19.22 -0.14
N LEU A 121 4.44 18.22 -0.38
CA LEU A 121 5.16 17.56 0.72
C LEU A 121 6.33 18.42 1.20
N PRO A 122 6.64 18.41 2.52
CA PRO A 122 7.85 19.06 3.05
C PRO A 122 9.12 18.49 2.41
N GLN A 123 10.14 19.33 2.22
CA GLN A 123 11.39 18.94 1.57
C GLN A 123 12.07 17.80 2.33
N GLU A 124 12.03 17.81 3.66
CA GLU A 124 12.64 16.78 4.49
C GLU A 124 12.01 15.41 4.28
N VAL A 125 10.70 15.36 4.00
CA VAL A 125 9.97 14.12 3.66
C VAL A 125 10.38 13.62 2.28
N LEU A 126 10.47 14.52 1.30
CA LEU A 126 10.91 14.18 -0.06
C LEU A 126 12.33 13.62 -0.04
N ASP A 127 13.25 14.29 0.65
CA ASP A 127 14.64 13.87 0.75
C ASP A 127 14.79 12.52 1.47
N ALA A 128 14.01 12.29 2.54
CA ALA A 128 14.01 11.01 3.24
C ALA A 128 13.48 9.86 2.35
N ALA A 129 12.42 10.11 1.59
CA ALA A 129 11.85 9.13 0.66
C ALA A 129 12.81 8.80 -0.49
N ASP A 130 13.50 9.81 -1.03
CA ASP A 130 14.48 9.64 -2.11
C ASP A 130 15.70 8.87 -1.61
N ARG A 131 16.24 9.20 -0.42
CA ARG A 131 17.33 8.44 0.22
C ARG A 131 16.96 6.97 0.43
N LEU A 132 15.73 6.68 0.89
CA LEU A 132 15.29 5.30 1.11
C LEU A 132 15.09 4.54 -0.20
N THR A 133 14.55 5.21 -1.21
CA THR A 133 14.38 4.63 -2.55
C THR A 133 15.74 4.25 -3.14
N GLU A 134 16.71 5.15 -3.09
CA GLU A 134 18.07 4.90 -3.58
C GLU A 134 18.75 3.76 -2.80
N ALA A 135 18.68 3.79 -1.46
CA ALA A 135 19.29 2.77 -0.60
C ALA A 135 18.75 1.35 -0.88
N THR A 136 17.52 1.24 -1.38
CA THR A 136 16.86 -0.06 -1.65
C THR A 136 16.78 -0.39 -3.14
N ALA A 137 17.33 0.43 -4.03
CA ALA A 137 17.22 0.27 -5.49
C ALA A 137 17.87 -1.03 -6.00
N GLY A 138 18.95 -1.49 -5.33
CA GLY A 138 19.63 -2.74 -5.65
C GLY A 138 18.97 -4.00 -5.10
N ASN A 139 17.93 -3.87 -4.26
CA ASN A 139 17.26 -5.02 -3.66
C ASN A 139 16.40 -5.76 -4.67
N THR A 140 16.23 -7.07 -4.47
CA THR A 140 15.51 -7.96 -5.38
C THR A 140 14.27 -8.61 -4.76
N GLY A 141 14.03 -8.36 -3.46
CA GLY A 141 12.92 -8.95 -2.73
C GLY A 141 11.60 -8.16 -2.85
N PRO A 142 10.67 -8.42 -1.91
CA PRO A 142 9.35 -7.81 -1.91
C PRO A 142 9.37 -6.28 -1.92
N MET A 143 8.29 -5.67 -2.41
CA MET A 143 8.11 -4.23 -2.48
C MET A 143 7.24 -3.74 -1.32
N LEU A 144 7.77 -2.82 -0.51
CA LEU A 144 6.97 -1.97 0.36
C LEU A 144 6.62 -0.69 -0.41
N CYS A 145 5.33 -0.46 -0.65
CA CYS A 145 4.82 0.72 -1.29
C CYS A 145 4.02 1.58 -0.30
N ILE A 146 4.43 2.83 -0.08
CA ILE A 146 3.70 3.74 0.81
C ILE A 146 2.99 4.82 -0.01
N ALA A 147 1.67 4.91 0.14
CA ALA A 147 0.86 5.96 -0.48
C ALA A 147 0.78 7.19 0.43
N VAL A 148 1.41 8.29 0.00
CA VAL A 148 1.48 9.58 0.72
C VAL A 148 1.09 10.70 -0.21
N ASN A 149 0.25 11.62 0.27
CA ASN A 149 -0.37 12.65 -0.56
C ASN A 149 -1.02 12.01 -1.81
N TYR A 150 -1.66 10.87 -1.59
CA TYR A 150 -2.22 10.04 -2.64
C TYR A 150 -3.73 10.22 -2.73
N GLY A 151 -4.25 10.15 -3.96
CA GLY A 151 -5.66 9.99 -4.26
C GLY A 151 -5.80 9.45 -5.67
N SER A 152 -6.55 8.37 -5.86
CA SER A 152 -6.62 7.67 -7.15
C SER A 152 -7.22 8.54 -8.25
N ARG A 153 -8.19 9.40 -7.94
CA ARG A 153 -8.69 10.39 -8.90
C ARG A 153 -7.59 11.34 -9.40
N ALA A 154 -6.67 11.74 -8.53
CA ALA A 154 -5.54 12.58 -8.92
C ALA A 154 -4.50 11.80 -9.73
N GLU A 155 -4.20 10.56 -9.33
CA GLU A 155 -3.34 9.63 -10.09
C GLU A 155 -3.84 9.44 -11.54
N ILE A 156 -5.13 9.14 -11.69
CA ILE A 156 -5.76 8.97 -13.01
C ILE A 156 -5.71 10.29 -13.80
N THR A 157 -6.00 11.42 -13.15
CA THR A 157 -5.93 12.74 -13.80
C THR A 157 -4.52 13.03 -14.33
N ASP A 158 -3.49 12.75 -13.54
CA ASP A 158 -2.10 13.00 -13.94
C ASP A 158 -1.65 12.06 -15.05
N SER A 159 -2.10 10.80 -15.01
CA SER A 159 -1.86 9.82 -16.06
C SER A 159 -2.49 10.25 -17.39
N VAL A 160 -3.75 10.69 -17.35
CA VAL A 160 -4.46 11.21 -18.53
C VAL A 160 -3.77 12.46 -19.08
N LYS A 161 -3.32 13.38 -18.23
CA LYS A 161 -2.56 14.57 -18.67
C LYS A 161 -1.25 14.17 -19.36
N ALA A 162 -0.51 13.21 -18.79
CA ALA A 162 0.74 12.74 -19.40
C ALA A 162 0.51 12.10 -20.77
N ILE A 163 -0.54 11.29 -20.92
CA ILE A 163 -0.92 10.69 -22.21
C ILE A 163 -1.38 11.77 -23.20
N ALA A 164 -2.21 12.71 -22.77
CA ALA A 164 -2.70 13.80 -23.60
C ALA A 164 -1.56 14.70 -24.14
N SER A 165 -0.51 14.94 -23.35
CA SER A 165 0.69 15.64 -23.83
C SER A 165 1.37 14.89 -24.97
N LYS A 166 1.52 13.56 -24.87
CA LYS A 166 2.09 12.73 -25.94
C LYS A 166 1.25 12.77 -27.22
N VAL A 167 -0.08 12.78 -27.10
CA VAL A 167 -0.99 12.96 -28.24
C VAL A 167 -0.79 14.34 -28.88
N LYS A 168 -0.73 15.39 -28.07
CA LYS A 168 -0.52 16.78 -28.53
C LYS A 168 0.81 16.95 -29.26
N GLU A 169 1.85 16.25 -28.83
CA GLU A 169 3.19 16.23 -29.45
C GLU A 169 3.26 15.38 -30.72
N GLY A 170 2.18 14.67 -31.08
CA GLY A 170 2.13 13.76 -32.23
C GLY A 170 2.92 12.47 -32.04
N ALA A 171 3.30 12.13 -30.79
CA ALA A 171 4.06 10.92 -30.49
C ALA A 171 3.19 9.64 -30.51
N ILE A 172 1.88 9.79 -30.27
CA ILE A 172 0.86 8.74 -30.36
C ILE A 172 -0.45 9.33 -30.91
N ALA A 173 -1.31 8.50 -31.48
CA ALA A 173 -2.68 8.86 -31.82
C ALA A 173 -3.63 8.57 -30.64
N PRO A 174 -4.78 9.27 -30.52
CA PRO A 174 -5.80 8.94 -29.52
C PRO A 174 -6.24 7.48 -29.53
N GLU A 175 -6.26 6.86 -30.71
CA GLU A 175 -6.67 5.46 -30.93
C GLU A 175 -5.66 4.45 -30.38
N ASP A 176 -4.41 4.88 -30.12
CA ASP A 176 -3.38 4.03 -29.50
C ASP A 176 -3.56 3.88 -27.99
N ILE A 177 -4.47 4.66 -27.37
CA ILE A 177 -4.67 4.66 -25.92
C ILE A 177 -5.43 3.40 -25.50
N THR A 178 -4.76 2.57 -24.70
CA THR A 178 -5.30 1.31 -24.16
C THR A 178 -5.31 1.31 -22.63
N GLU A 179 -6.02 0.37 -22.01
CA GLU A 179 -5.97 0.14 -20.55
C GLU A 179 -4.53 -0.09 -20.06
N SER A 180 -3.72 -0.84 -20.83
CA SER A 180 -2.30 -1.03 -20.52
C SER A 180 -1.49 0.26 -20.61
N MET A 181 -1.83 1.15 -21.55
CA MET A 181 -1.19 2.46 -21.63
C MET A 181 -1.53 3.30 -20.40
N ILE A 182 -2.80 3.32 -19.97
CA ILE A 182 -3.21 4.01 -18.73
C ILE A 182 -2.44 3.44 -17.54
N ALA A 183 -2.43 2.11 -17.37
CA ALA A 183 -1.74 1.43 -16.27
C ALA A 183 -0.23 1.76 -16.21
N SER A 184 0.43 1.88 -17.37
CA SER A 184 1.85 2.25 -17.43
C SER A 184 2.16 3.70 -17.04
N HIS A 185 1.14 4.58 -17.00
CA HIS A 185 1.27 5.98 -16.59
C HIS A 185 0.78 6.25 -15.16
N LEU A 186 0.14 5.27 -14.49
CA LEU A 186 -0.23 5.35 -13.08
C LEU A 186 1.02 5.35 -12.19
N TYR A 187 0.91 5.85 -10.96
CA TYR A 187 2.02 5.86 -9.98
C TYR A 187 2.47 4.44 -9.58
N THR A 188 1.60 3.47 -9.78
CA THR A 188 1.80 2.05 -9.52
C THR A 188 2.42 1.28 -10.68
N THR A 189 2.85 1.96 -11.75
CA THR A 189 3.45 1.34 -12.94
C THR A 189 4.50 0.27 -12.60
N GLY A 190 4.37 -0.89 -13.24
CA GLY A 190 5.24 -2.05 -13.02
C GLY A 190 4.95 -2.86 -11.74
N LEU A 191 3.97 -2.48 -10.91
CA LEU A 191 3.45 -3.32 -9.83
C LEU A 191 2.25 -4.14 -10.33
N PRO A 192 2.07 -5.39 -9.87
CA PRO A 192 0.82 -6.11 -10.08
C PRO A 192 -0.32 -5.40 -9.34
N ASP A 193 -1.56 -5.56 -9.82
CA ASP A 193 -2.74 -5.07 -9.10
C ASP A 193 -2.94 -5.81 -7.76
N PRO A 194 -3.53 -5.16 -6.73
CA PRO A 194 -3.88 -5.83 -5.48
C PRO A 194 -4.81 -7.02 -5.69
N ASP A 195 -4.44 -8.16 -5.11
CA ASP A 195 -5.34 -9.31 -5.00
C ASP A 195 -6.33 -9.12 -3.85
N LEU A 196 -5.86 -8.50 -2.76
CA LEU A 196 -6.58 -8.30 -1.51
C LEU A 196 -6.44 -6.86 -1.03
N LEU A 197 -7.57 -6.18 -0.82
CA LEU A 197 -7.67 -4.90 -0.14
C LEU A 197 -8.21 -5.12 1.28
N ILE A 198 -7.39 -4.78 2.27
CA ILE A 198 -7.76 -4.82 3.69
C ILE A 198 -8.11 -3.40 4.15
N ARG A 199 -9.21 -3.25 4.90
CA ARG A 199 -9.53 -2.02 5.61
C ARG A 199 -9.85 -2.29 7.07
N THR A 200 -9.16 -1.56 7.95
CA THR A 200 -9.36 -1.62 9.40
C THR A 200 -10.48 -0.68 9.86
N ALA A 201 -10.86 -0.81 11.13
CA ALA A 201 -11.78 0.06 11.85
C ALA A 201 -13.22 0.12 11.32
N GLY A 202 -13.66 -0.94 10.64
CA GLY A 202 -15.07 -1.23 10.31
C GLY A 202 -15.68 -0.40 9.18
N GLU A 203 -14.93 0.52 8.59
CA GLU A 203 -15.46 1.43 7.57
C GLU A 203 -15.58 0.73 6.20
N MET A 204 -16.80 0.62 5.67
CA MET A 204 -17.06 -0.02 4.38
C MET A 204 -16.99 0.96 3.21
N ARG A 205 -15.78 1.44 2.90
CA ARG A 205 -15.50 2.32 1.75
C ARG A 205 -14.04 2.19 1.32
N VAL A 206 -13.71 2.62 0.12
CA VAL A 206 -12.31 2.61 -0.39
C VAL A 206 -11.60 3.95 -0.24
N SER A 207 -12.36 5.04 -0.04
CA SER A 207 -11.79 6.38 0.25
C SER A 207 -10.74 6.87 -0.76
N ASN A 208 -11.06 6.77 -2.06
CA ASN A 208 -10.19 7.24 -3.15
C ASN A 208 -8.83 6.51 -3.21
N TYR A 209 -8.76 5.28 -2.69
CA TYR A 209 -7.55 4.46 -2.68
C TYR A 209 -7.55 3.48 -3.85
N LEU A 210 -6.52 3.53 -4.70
CA LEU A 210 -6.21 2.55 -5.75
C LEU A 210 -7.41 2.16 -6.66
N LEU A 211 -8.28 3.10 -7.02
CA LEU A 211 -9.58 2.80 -7.68
C LEU A 211 -9.44 2.01 -8.99
N TRP A 212 -8.40 2.29 -9.78
CA TRP A 212 -8.11 1.54 -11.00
C TRP A 212 -7.66 0.12 -10.65
N GLN A 213 -6.70 0.01 -9.75
CA GLN A 213 -5.98 -1.22 -9.43
C GLN A 213 -6.84 -2.21 -8.64
N ILE A 214 -7.78 -1.74 -7.82
CA ILE A 214 -8.65 -2.62 -7.00
C ILE A 214 -9.89 -3.12 -7.74
N SER A 215 -10.01 -2.89 -9.05
CA SER A 215 -11.21 -3.25 -9.83
C SER A 215 -11.65 -4.71 -9.65
N TYR A 216 -10.69 -5.63 -9.47
CA TYR A 216 -10.92 -7.06 -9.22
C TYR A 216 -10.28 -7.58 -7.91
N ALA A 217 -9.96 -6.67 -6.98
CA ALA A 217 -9.44 -7.04 -5.68
C ALA A 217 -10.55 -7.59 -4.78
N GLU A 218 -10.23 -8.60 -3.98
CA GLU A 218 -11.12 -9.03 -2.90
C GLU A 218 -11.04 -8.04 -1.74
N LEU A 219 -12.17 -7.74 -1.12
CA LEU A 219 -12.26 -6.78 -0.02
C LEU A 219 -12.41 -7.51 1.33
N HIS A 220 -11.50 -7.25 2.25
CA HIS A 220 -11.60 -7.69 3.64
C HIS A 220 -11.72 -6.48 4.56
N VAL A 221 -12.81 -6.38 5.31
CA VAL A 221 -13.05 -5.29 6.27
C VAL A 221 -13.11 -5.87 7.67
N THR A 222 -12.33 -5.31 8.59
CA THR A 222 -12.31 -5.70 10.01
C THR A 222 -12.64 -4.52 10.91
N SER A 223 -13.29 -4.78 12.05
CA SER A 223 -13.52 -3.79 13.10
C SER A 223 -12.25 -3.44 13.89
N THR A 224 -11.20 -4.27 13.83
CA THR A 224 -9.93 -4.01 14.52
C THR A 224 -9.35 -2.65 14.10
N LEU A 225 -8.97 -1.82 15.06
CA LEU A 225 -8.30 -0.55 14.81
C LEU A 225 -6.84 -0.79 14.40
N TRP A 226 -6.28 0.03 13.51
CA TRP A 226 -4.93 -0.21 12.97
C TRP A 226 -3.82 -0.47 14.02
N PRO A 227 -3.73 0.29 15.14
CA PRO A 227 -2.71 0.00 16.15
C PRO A 227 -2.84 -1.38 16.84
N ASP A 228 -4.03 -1.99 16.79
CA ASP A 228 -4.28 -3.34 17.30
C ASP A 228 -4.23 -4.42 16.18
N PHE A 229 -4.02 -4.03 14.91
CA PHE A 229 -3.93 -4.95 13.78
C PHE A 229 -2.51 -5.54 13.67
N GLY A 230 -2.39 -6.85 13.90
CA GLY A 230 -1.12 -7.58 13.88
C GLY A 230 -1.15 -8.84 13.02
N VAL A 231 -0.27 -9.79 13.36
CA VAL A 231 -0.15 -11.09 12.67
C VAL A 231 -1.48 -11.87 12.65
N PRO A 232 -2.23 -12.01 13.78
CA PRO A 232 -3.47 -12.77 13.77
C PRO A 232 -4.52 -12.22 12.80
N GLU A 233 -4.65 -10.89 12.73
CA GLU A 233 -5.62 -10.23 11.86
C GLU A 233 -5.20 -10.32 10.38
N LEU A 234 -3.90 -10.19 10.08
CA LEU A 234 -3.38 -10.41 8.73
C LEU A 234 -3.65 -11.85 8.26
N HIS A 235 -3.41 -12.84 9.13
CA HIS A 235 -3.72 -14.24 8.84
C HIS A 235 -5.21 -14.46 8.60
N ALA A 236 -6.08 -13.86 9.42
CA ALA A 236 -7.52 -13.94 9.22
C ALA A 236 -7.96 -13.34 7.87
N ALA A 237 -7.40 -12.20 7.47
CA ALA A 237 -7.67 -11.58 6.18
C ALA A 237 -7.20 -12.47 5.00
N ILE A 238 -6.03 -13.11 5.13
CA ILE A 238 -5.52 -14.03 4.10
C ILE A 238 -6.33 -15.32 4.04
N ARG A 239 -6.82 -15.85 5.17
CA ARG A 239 -7.74 -16.99 5.17
C ARG A 239 -9.06 -16.67 4.49
N ASP A 240 -9.64 -15.51 4.77
CA ASP A 240 -10.85 -15.04 4.08
C ASP A 240 -10.59 -14.98 2.57
N PHE A 241 -9.51 -14.31 2.13
CA PHE A 241 -9.10 -14.30 0.72
C PHE A 241 -8.95 -15.72 0.12
N ALA A 242 -8.25 -16.61 0.83
CA ALA A 242 -8.00 -17.98 0.39
C ALA A 242 -9.28 -18.82 0.30
N GLY A 243 -10.34 -18.46 1.03
CA GLY A 243 -11.66 -19.09 0.93
C GLY A 243 -12.49 -18.66 -0.29
N ARG A 244 -12.13 -17.57 -0.98
CA ARG A 244 -12.96 -16.98 -2.06
C ARG A 244 -12.72 -17.62 -3.43
N LYS A 245 -13.80 -17.88 -4.17
CA LYS A 245 -13.73 -18.36 -5.56
C LYS A 245 -13.67 -17.18 -6.53
N ARG A 246 -12.46 -16.75 -6.91
CA ARG A 246 -12.24 -15.67 -7.89
C ARG A 246 -12.65 -16.14 -9.28
N ARG A 247 -13.58 -15.41 -9.91
CA ARG A 247 -14.12 -15.76 -11.24
C ARG A 247 -13.72 -14.79 -12.34
N PHE A 248 -13.27 -13.57 -12.04
CA PHE A 248 -12.88 -12.53 -13.03
C PHE A 248 -13.85 -12.42 -14.23
N GLY A 249 -15.15 -12.63 -14.02
CA GLY A 249 -16.17 -12.66 -15.08
C GLY A 249 -16.27 -13.96 -15.91
N GLY A 250 -15.39 -14.95 -15.71
CA GLY A 250 -15.42 -16.28 -16.33
C GLY A 250 -16.23 -17.33 -15.55
N LEU A 251 -16.80 -18.30 -16.26
CA LEU A 251 -17.49 -19.45 -15.67
C LEU A 251 -16.48 -20.48 -15.16
N THR A 252 -16.58 -20.90 -13.90
CA THR A 252 -15.91 -22.12 -13.43
C THR A 252 -16.55 -23.30 -14.14
N THR A 253 -15.85 -23.88 -15.10
CA THR A 253 -16.23 -25.17 -15.70
C THR A 253 -16.20 -26.21 -14.59
N VAL A 254 -17.30 -26.96 -14.49
CA VAL A 254 -17.54 -28.03 -13.50
C VAL A 254 -16.47 -29.11 -13.61
#